data_AF-A0A8S3DT55-F1
#
_entry.id   AF-A0A8S3DT55-F1
#
_cell.length_a   1.000
_cell.length_b   1.000
_cell.length_c   1.000
_cell.angle_alpha   90.00
_cell.angle_beta   90.00
_cell.angle_gamma   90.00
#
_symmetry.space_group_name_H-M   'P 1'
#
loop_
_entity.id
_entity.type
_entity.pdbx_description
1 polymer ?
#
loop_
_entity_poly.entity_id
_entity_poly.type
_entity_poly.pdbx_seq_one_letter_code
_entity_poly.pdbx_strand_id
1 'polypeptide(L)' 'MEMIWKGSANLGEQSWLFTGILPRVYTAPASFCFDYRCRDEPIKDDPRLH' A
#
# COMPACT_ATOMS: atom_id res chain seq x y z
N MET A 1 6.43 -4.45 -7.33
CA MET A 1 6.68 -5.60 -8.23
C MET A 1 5.33 -6.04 -8.74
N GLU A 2 5.20 -6.25 -10.05
CA GLU A 2 3.91 -6.50 -10.71
C GLU A 2 4.05 -7.66 -11.70
N MET A 3 3.02 -8.49 -11.84
CA MET A 3 3.01 -9.66 -12.71
C MET A 3 1.60 -10.15 -13.03
N ILE A 4 1.49 -11.03 -14.03
CA ILE A 4 0.30 -11.88 -14.24
C ILE A 4 0.52 -13.20 -13.52
N TRP A 5 -0.32 -13.49 -12.52
CA TRP A 5 -0.34 -14.77 -11.83
C TRP A 5 -1.29 -15.74 -12.54
N LYS A 6 -0.73 -16.81 -13.10
CA LYS A 6 -1.49 -17.91 -13.72
C LYS A 6 -1.92 -18.91 -12.64
N GLY A 7 -3.14 -18.74 -12.11
CA GLY A 7 -3.61 -19.45 -10.92
C GLY A 7 -4.02 -20.92 -11.15
N SER A 8 -4.24 -21.34 -12.39
CA SER A 8 -4.62 -22.71 -12.73
C SER A 8 -3.87 -23.22 -13.95
N ALA A 9 -3.43 -24.48 -13.88
CA ALA A 9 -2.81 -25.18 -15.00
C ALA A 9 -3.81 -25.55 -16.11
N ASN A 10 -5.11 -25.58 -15.81
CA ASN A 10 -6.13 -26.16 -16.70
C ASN A 10 -7.10 -25.13 -17.28
N LEU A 11 -7.27 -23.97 -16.64
CA LEU A 11 -8.31 -22.99 -17.01
C LEU A 11 -7.81 -21.91 -17.98
N GLY A 12 -6.53 -21.95 -18.36
CA GLY A 12 -5.94 -20.97 -19.28
C GLY A 12 -6.13 -19.53 -18.80
N GLU A 13 -6.36 -18.63 -19.76
CA GLU A 13 -6.48 -17.18 -19.53
C GLU A 13 -7.61 -16.79 -18.56
N GLN A 14 -8.66 -17.62 -18.43
CA GLN A 14 -9.75 -17.36 -17.47
C GLN A 14 -9.29 -17.37 -16.01
N SER A 15 -8.12 -17.93 -15.71
CA SER A 15 -7.53 -18.00 -14.36
C SER A 15 -6.37 -17.03 -14.14
N TRP A 16 -6.13 -16.10 -15.08
CA TRP A 16 -5.01 -15.18 -14.99
C TRP A 16 -5.42 -13.96 -14.19
N LEU A 17 -4.60 -13.61 -13.20
CA LEU A 17 -4.85 -12.51 -12.28
C LEU A 17 -3.70 -11.51 -12.36
N PHE A 18 -4.01 -10.24 -12.66
CA PHE A 18 -3.02 -9.18 -12.45
C PHE A 18 -2.75 -9.02 -10.95
N THR A 19 -1.49 -9.11 -10.57
CA THR A 19 -1.05 -9.19 -9.17
C THR A 19 0.07 -8.20 -8.90
N GLY A 20 -0.09 -7.40 -7.85
CA GLY A 20 0.92 -6.47 -7.34
C GLY A 20 1.41 -6.87 -5.95
N ILE A 21 2.72 -6.96 -5.77
CA ILE A 21 3.34 -7.14 -4.45
C ILE A 21 3.64 -5.76 -3.85
N LEU A 22 3.10 -5.52 -2.67
CA LEU A 22 3.27 -4.27 -1.94
C LEU A 22 4.71 -4.14 -1.41
N PRO A 23 5.34 -2.96 -1.51
CA PRO A 23 6.75 -2.75 -1.16
C PRO A 23 7.05 -2.80 0.34
N ARG A 24 6.06 -2.55 1.21
CA ARG A 24 6.20 -2.55 2.67
C ARG A 24 4.93 -3.07 3.34
N VAL A 25 4.66 -4.36 3.20
CA VAL A 25 3.42 -5.00 3.71
C VAL A 25 2.23 -4.15 3.26
N TYR A 26 1.28 -3.82 4.13
CA TYR A 26 0.17 -2.89 3.88
C TYR A 26 0.25 -1.65 4.79
N THR A 27 1.44 -1.33 5.29
CA THR A 27 1.62 -0.20 6.22
C THR A 27 1.83 1.10 5.47
N ALA A 28 1.47 2.22 6.10
CA ALA A 28 1.84 3.54 5.59
C ALA A 28 3.37 3.67 5.40
N PRO A 29 3.83 4.52 4.47
CA PRO A 29 5.22 4.93 4.42
C PRO A 29 5.66 5.54 5.76
N ALA A 30 6.96 5.49 6.05
CA ALA A 30 7.52 6.13 7.23
C ALA A 30 7.17 7.64 7.23
N SER A 31 6.73 8.16 8.38
CA SER A 31 6.28 9.55 8.56
C SER A 31 4.94 9.91 7.89
N PHE A 32 4.17 8.94 7.42
CA PHE A 32 2.86 9.15 6.78
C PHE A 32 1.74 8.34 7.45
N CYS A 33 1.89 7.95 8.72
CA CYS A 33 0.81 7.33 9.49
C CYS A 33 0.00 8.37 10.28
N PHE A 34 -1.25 8.58 9.88
CA PHE A 34 -2.17 9.55 10.51
C PHE A 34 -3.31 8.90 11.32
N ASP A 35 -3.11 7.65 11.78
CA ASP A 35 -4.03 7.00 12.71
C ASP A 35 -3.77 7.44 14.16
N TYR A 36 -4.77 7.32 15.04
CA TYR A 36 -4.71 7.75 16.44
C TYR A 36 -3.63 7.03 17.28
N ARG A 37 -3.18 5.85 16.82
CA ARG A 37 -2.12 5.08 17.47
C ARG A 37 -0.71 5.48 17.03
N CYS A 38 -0.59 6.25 15.95
CA CYS A 38 0.68 6.68 15.41
C CYS A 38 1.19 7.95 16.11
N ARG A 39 2.48 8.23 15.94
CA ARG A 39 3.17 9.38 16.55
C ARG A 39 3.93 10.21 15.50
N ASP A 40 3.54 10.06 14.23
CA ASP A 40 4.13 10.84 13.15
C ASP A 40 3.68 12.31 13.28
N GLU A 41 4.53 13.22 12.80
CA GLU A 41 4.20 14.65 12.82
C GLU A 41 2.92 14.90 12.03
N PRO A 42 1.95 15.65 12.59
CA PRO A 42 0.75 16.01 11.85
C PRO A 42 1.09 17.03 10.77
N ILE A 43 0.18 17.19 9.82
CA ILE A 43 0.23 18.30 8.87
C ILE A 43 -0.09 19.58 9.65
N LYS A 44 0.84 20.55 9.64
CA LYS A 44 0.74 21.86 10.30
C LYS A 44 0.74 22.95 9.23
N ASP A 45 -0.43 23.42 8.84
CA ASP A 45 -0.62 24.40 7.76
C ASP A 45 -0.97 25.81 8.25
N ASP A 46 -1.36 25.98 9.52
CA ASP A 46 -1.50 27.32 10.14
C ASP A 46 -0.09 27.91 10.41
N PRO A 47 0.28 29.05 9.79
CA PRO A 47 1.58 29.69 9.99
C PRO A 47 1.81 30.22 11.42
N ARG A 48 0.77 30.23 12.27
CA ARG A 48 0.86 30.66 13.67
C ARG A 48 1.04 29.50 14.65
N LEU A 49 0.99 28.26 14.16
CA LEU A 49 1.18 27.06 14.97
C LEU A 49 2.68 26.91 15.26
N HIS A 50 3.06 26.91 16.55
CA HIS A 50 4.43 26.77 17.04
C HIS A 50 4.59 25.46 17.82
#